data_AF-A0A7C2MIU5-F1
#
_entry.id   AF-A0A7C2MIU5-F1
#
_cell.length_a   1.000
_cell.length_b   1.000
_cell.length_c   1.000
_cell.angle_alpha   90.00
_cell.angle_beta   90.00
_cell.angle_gamma   90.00
#
_symmetry.space_group_name_H-M   'P 1'
#
loop_
_entity.id
_entity.type
_entity.pdbx_description
1 polymer ?
#
loop_
_entity_poly.entity_id
_entity_poly.type
_entity_poly.pdbx_seq_one_letter_code
_entity_poly.pdbx_strand_id
1 'polypeptide(L)'
;MLETYREELARFHEALAREEYEHYSGRKDALDLEPIYDQYGHLFTPEAVEALRREREAIPEAFETARRALDLLIADATERALEMAVRPLTEQIARADAAAEIAWDEEVLTFAQAQQRLATEPSPARRRELHAACLDIIRRTNELRAERWRQIHRAARRFGHPDYQSVYRALRALDFEALGRQWAQFLEETEELYQAHLQEALWSELGLRPQEAHRADIPAFLRLERYADVFPRDGLRAIYEDVLQGLGIEVDRQKNIEIDDEERPRKHPRAFCAPIRIPEEIKLVIAPNGGAPDYQALLHEAGHAQHYAWTSAALLPEFRYAGDRALSEMYAFLLESLLREPRWLEDALHFPASEHFLKLMAGQRLFLLRRYAAKCEYEQLLHATDEPEAVAAVYAERLTRATGFQYPPEEFLSDVDDGFYAADYWRAWIAEVWLRDYVKTRFGHRWWRHPRAGRFLIELWETGERYTAEEIVRQIGTSAPTIEPLLDEVKTLLGRRRRRR
;
A
#
# COMPACT_ATOMS: atom_id res chain seq x y z
N MET A 1 -21.62 -12.32 24.80
CA MET A 1 -21.72 -12.48 23.34
C MET A 1 -20.65 -11.63 22.67
N LEU A 2 -20.71 -10.30 22.80
CA LEU A 2 -19.72 -9.38 22.21
C LEU A 2 -18.27 -9.66 22.63
N GLU A 3 -18.03 -9.98 23.91
CA GLU A 3 -16.66 -10.24 24.40
C GLU A 3 -16.07 -11.52 23.83
N THR A 4 -16.89 -12.57 23.70
CA THR A 4 -16.51 -13.79 23.00
C THR A 4 -16.24 -13.51 21.52
N TYR A 5 -17.08 -12.71 20.86
CA TYR A 5 -16.87 -12.31 19.47
C TYR A 5 -15.52 -11.60 19.30
N ARG A 6 -15.20 -10.65 20.19
CA ARG A 6 -13.93 -9.91 20.19
C ARG A 6 -12.71 -10.83 20.38
N GLU A 7 -12.79 -11.78 21.30
CA GLU A 7 -11.74 -12.77 21.53
C GLU A 7 -11.52 -13.67 20.30
N GLU A 8 -12.60 -14.16 19.69
CA GLU A 8 -12.52 -15.00 18.49
C GLU A 8 -12.04 -14.21 17.27
N LEU A 9 -12.46 -12.95 17.11
CA LEU A 9 -11.97 -12.07 16.05
C LEU A 9 -10.47 -11.84 16.15
N ALA A 10 -9.95 -11.57 17.35
CA ALA A 10 -8.51 -11.41 17.54
C ALA A 10 -7.74 -12.68 17.16
N ARG A 11 -8.30 -13.86 17.47
CA ARG A 11 -7.70 -15.15 17.05
C ARG A 11 -7.81 -15.40 15.56
N PHE A 12 -8.90 -14.97 14.91
CA PHE A 12 -9.04 -15.03 13.46
C PHE A 12 -7.97 -14.17 12.77
N HIS A 13 -7.80 -12.91 13.18
CA HIS A 13 -6.75 -12.04 12.63
C HIS A 13 -5.35 -12.59 12.86
N GLU A 14 -5.10 -13.18 14.03
CA GLU A 14 -3.83 -13.86 14.29
C GLU A 14 -3.59 -15.06 13.35
N ALA A 15 -4.60 -15.90 13.17
CA ALA A 15 -4.50 -17.05 12.27
C ALA A 15 -4.29 -16.62 10.82
N LEU A 16 -5.04 -15.61 10.36
CA LEU A 16 -4.96 -15.09 9.00
C LEU A 16 -3.59 -14.48 8.71
N ALA A 17 -3.13 -13.54 9.55
CA ALA A 17 -1.84 -12.89 9.37
C ALA A 17 -0.66 -13.88 9.45
N ARG A 18 -0.79 -14.94 10.27
CA ARG A 18 0.22 -16.02 10.34
C ARG A 18 0.25 -16.85 9.06
N GLU A 19 -0.91 -17.22 8.52
CA GLU A 19 -1.03 -17.97 7.27
C GLU A 19 -0.46 -17.19 6.08
N GLU A 20 -0.81 -15.91 5.97
CA GLU A 20 -0.25 -15.00 4.96
C GLU A 20 1.27 -14.85 5.12
N TYR A 21 1.75 -14.63 6.34
CA TYR A 21 3.18 -14.59 6.61
C TYR A 21 3.90 -15.86 6.17
N GLU A 22 3.41 -17.04 6.58
CA GLU A 22 4.06 -18.31 6.26
C GLU A 22 4.06 -18.60 4.74
N HIS A 23 2.97 -18.28 4.05
CA HIS A 23 2.91 -18.40 2.60
C HIS A 23 3.85 -17.42 1.89
N TYR A 24 3.69 -16.10 2.11
CA TYR A 24 4.45 -15.08 1.39
C TYR A 24 5.92 -14.99 1.82
N SER A 25 6.29 -15.48 3.01
CA SER A 25 7.70 -15.62 3.40
C SER A 25 8.39 -16.85 2.78
N GLY A 26 7.65 -17.69 2.04
CA GLY A 26 8.14 -18.88 1.35
C GLY A 26 8.24 -20.13 2.22
N ARG A 27 7.71 -20.11 3.46
CA ARG A 27 7.72 -21.25 4.39
C ARG A 27 6.65 -22.29 4.04
N LYS A 28 5.52 -21.86 3.50
CA LYS A 28 4.45 -22.74 2.99
C LYS A 28 4.33 -22.65 1.47
N ASP A 29 3.95 -23.77 0.88
CA ASP A 29 3.78 -23.97 -0.57
C ASP A 29 2.46 -23.38 -1.07
N ALA A 30 1.44 -23.43 -0.23
CA ALA A 30 0.08 -23.02 -0.53
C ALA A 30 -0.44 -22.07 0.53
N LEU A 31 -1.35 -21.20 0.12
CA LEU A 31 -2.16 -20.36 0.99
C LEU A 31 -3.45 -21.13 1.31
N ASP A 32 -3.63 -21.51 2.57
CA ASP A 32 -4.75 -22.33 3.05
C ASP A 32 -5.70 -21.48 3.90
N LEU A 33 -6.62 -20.75 3.26
CA LEU A 33 -7.59 -19.90 3.96
C LEU A 33 -8.81 -20.70 4.44
N GLU A 34 -9.17 -21.77 3.72
CA GLU A 34 -10.33 -22.60 4.05
C GLU A 34 -10.38 -23.08 5.51
N PRO A 35 -9.32 -23.67 6.11
CA PRO A 35 -9.37 -24.11 7.50
C PRO A 35 -9.63 -22.98 8.51
N ILE A 36 -9.13 -21.77 8.23
CA ILE A 36 -9.31 -20.60 9.09
C ILE A 36 -10.77 -20.14 9.03
N TYR A 37 -11.33 -20.03 7.82
CA TYR A 37 -12.73 -19.64 7.66
C TYR A 37 -13.71 -20.74 8.09
N ASP A 38 -13.35 -22.01 8.04
CA ASP A 38 -14.16 -23.09 8.62
C ASP A 38 -14.24 -22.99 10.15
N GLN A 39 -13.15 -22.55 10.79
CA GLN A 39 -13.10 -22.38 12.24
C GLN A 39 -13.79 -21.10 12.73
N TYR A 40 -13.66 -19.98 11.99
CA TYR A 40 -14.09 -18.65 12.44
C TYR A 40 -15.22 -18.03 11.60
N GLY A 41 -15.65 -18.67 10.52
CA GLY A 41 -16.62 -18.12 9.57
C GLY A 41 -17.99 -17.80 10.16
N HIS A 42 -18.33 -18.35 11.34
CA HIS A 42 -19.54 -18.00 12.08
C HIS A 42 -19.57 -16.51 12.47
N LEU A 43 -18.41 -15.87 12.64
CA LEU A 43 -18.30 -14.44 12.95
C LEU A 43 -18.78 -13.56 11.78
N PHE A 44 -18.69 -14.07 10.55
CA PHE A 44 -18.88 -13.27 9.32
C PHE A 44 -20.19 -13.61 8.60
N THR A 45 -21.16 -14.19 9.32
CA THR A 45 -22.50 -14.43 8.78
C THR A 45 -23.31 -13.14 8.74
N PRO A 46 -24.27 -12.98 7.80
CA PRO A 46 -25.19 -11.84 7.83
C PRO A 46 -25.90 -11.67 9.18
N GLU A 47 -26.25 -12.78 9.84
CA GLU A 47 -26.87 -12.80 11.16
C GLU A 47 -25.92 -12.27 12.26
N ALA A 48 -24.64 -12.63 12.23
CA ALA A 48 -23.64 -12.12 13.16
C ALA A 48 -23.40 -10.61 12.97
N VAL A 49 -23.25 -10.16 11.72
CA VAL A 49 -23.11 -8.72 11.41
C VAL A 49 -24.34 -7.93 11.87
N GLU A 50 -25.53 -8.48 11.66
CA GLU A 50 -26.77 -7.85 12.11
C GLU A 50 -26.89 -7.83 13.65
N ALA A 51 -26.40 -8.86 14.35
CA ALA A 51 -26.32 -8.85 15.80
C ALA A 51 -25.40 -7.71 16.30
N LEU A 52 -24.23 -7.50 15.67
CA LEU A 52 -23.34 -6.38 15.99
C LEU A 52 -24.02 -5.02 15.76
N ARG A 53 -24.81 -4.87 14.69
CA ARG A 53 -25.58 -3.65 14.41
C ARG A 53 -26.61 -3.36 15.51
N ARG A 54 -27.30 -4.37 16.02
CA ARG A 54 -28.24 -4.19 17.15
C ARG A 54 -27.52 -3.79 18.44
N GLU A 55 -26.37 -4.41 18.72
CA GLU A 55 -25.51 -4.00 19.85
C GLU A 55 -25.05 -2.54 19.69
N ARG A 56 -24.67 -2.14 18.47
CA ARG A 56 -24.32 -0.76 18.13
C ARG A 56 -25.46 0.20 18.45
N GLU A 57 -26.66 -0.10 17.98
CA GLU A 57 -27.85 0.75 18.16
C GLU A 57 -28.25 0.90 19.63
N ALA A 58 -28.04 -0.13 20.44
CA ALA A 58 -28.33 -0.10 21.88
C ALA A 58 -27.40 0.83 22.68
N ILE A 59 -26.22 1.20 22.15
CA ILE A 59 -25.27 2.08 22.84
C ILE A 59 -25.72 3.55 22.67
N PRO A 60 -25.96 4.31 23.77
CA PRO A 60 -26.35 5.72 23.68
C PRO A 60 -25.30 6.59 22.97
N GLU A 61 -25.75 7.64 22.28
CA GLU A 61 -24.87 8.56 21.52
C GLU A 61 -23.72 9.17 22.34
N ALA A 62 -23.93 9.39 23.64
CA ALA A 62 -22.91 9.91 24.54
C ALA A 62 -21.67 9.00 24.72
N PHE A 63 -21.76 7.71 24.36
CA PHE A 63 -20.66 6.75 24.46
C PHE A 63 -19.95 6.58 23.11
N GLU A 64 -19.45 7.70 22.56
CA GLU A 64 -18.87 7.77 21.21
C GLU A 64 -17.77 6.73 20.96
N THR A 65 -16.89 6.48 21.93
CA THR A 65 -15.80 5.49 21.76
C THR A 65 -16.33 4.06 21.66
N ALA A 66 -17.33 3.68 22.46
CA ALA A 66 -17.93 2.35 22.39
C ALA A 66 -18.73 2.18 21.09
N ARG A 67 -19.41 3.24 20.67
CA ARG A 67 -20.11 3.32 19.39
C ARG A 67 -19.16 3.12 18.21
N ARG A 68 -18.03 3.83 18.20
CA ARG A 68 -16.99 3.72 17.18
C ARG A 68 -16.37 2.33 17.14
N ALA A 69 -16.10 1.76 18.30
CA ALA A 69 -15.54 0.42 18.41
C ALA A 69 -16.43 -0.60 17.66
N LEU A 70 -17.75 -0.52 17.84
CA LEU A 70 -18.68 -1.37 17.09
C LEU A 70 -18.81 -1.01 15.61
N ASP A 71 -18.69 0.27 15.23
CA ASP A 71 -18.69 0.67 13.82
C ASP A 71 -17.51 0.02 13.07
N LEU A 72 -16.30 0.03 13.66
CA LEU A 72 -15.12 -0.66 13.12
C LEU A 72 -15.30 -2.17 13.08
N LEU A 73 -15.83 -2.76 14.15
CA LEU A 73 -16.10 -4.19 14.23
C LEU A 73 -17.10 -4.67 13.16
N ILE A 74 -18.15 -3.88 12.89
CA ILE A 74 -19.13 -4.15 11.84
C ILE A 74 -18.48 -4.04 10.46
N ALA A 75 -17.64 -3.03 10.24
CA ALA A 75 -16.92 -2.85 8.98
C ALA A 75 -16.00 -4.04 8.69
N ASP A 76 -15.15 -4.41 9.64
CA ASP A 76 -14.26 -5.56 9.51
C ASP A 76 -15.05 -6.86 9.29
N ALA A 77 -16.06 -7.13 10.11
CA ALA A 77 -16.89 -8.33 9.97
C ALA A 77 -17.57 -8.42 8.59
N THR A 78 -18.02 -7.29 8.05
CA THR A 78 -18.63 -7.23 6.71
C THR A 78 -17.58 -7.49 5.64
N GLU A 79 -16.40 -6.89 5.71
CA GLU A 79 -15.30 -7.11 4.75
C GLU A 79 -14.82 -8.57 4.75
N ARG A 80 -14.60 -9.15 5.94
CA ARG A 80 -14.25 -10.56 6.09
C ARG A 80 -15.32 -11.49 5.53
N ALA A 81 -16.59 -11.12 5.62
CA ALA A 81 -17.68 -11.89 5.00
C ALA A 81 -17.62 -11.85 3.46
N LEU A 82 -17.23 -10.72 2.89
CA LEU A 82 -17.04 -10.58 1.43
C LEU A 82 -15.85 -11.43 0.96
N GLU A 83 -14.73 -11.38 1.68
CA GLU A 83 -13.55 -12.20 1.40
C GLU A 83 -13.82 -13.70 1.55
N MET A 84 -14.51 -14.09 2.63
CA MET A 84 -14.95 -15.47 2.86
C MET A 84 -15.81 -15.98 1.70
N ALA A 85 -16.65 -15.12 1.12
CA ALA A 85 -17.51 -15.47 0.00
C ALA A 85 -16.73 -15.75 -1.28
N VAL A 86 -15.52 -15.19 -1.44
CA VAL A 86 -14.68 -15.38 -2.64
C VAL A 86 -13.41 -16.20 -2.41
N ARG A 87 -13.19 -16.69 -1.18
CA ARG A 87 -11.99 -17.45 -0.80
C ARG A 87 -11.58 -18.55 -1.80
N PRO A 88 -12.47 -19.38 -2.38
CA PRO A 88 -12.03 -20.48 -3.24
C PRO A 88 -11.44 -19.97 -4.55
N LEU A 89 -11.96 -18.84 -5.07
CA LEU A 89 -11.43 -18.21 -6.27
C LEU A 89 -10.11 -17.50 -5.97
N THR A 90 -9.99 -16.84 -4.81
CA THR A 90 -8.72 -16.25 -4.35
C THR A 90 -7.61 -17.31 -4.27
N GLU A 91 -7.87 -18.46 -3.64
CA GLU A 91 -6.90 -19.57 -3.55
C GLU A 91 -6.55 -20.16 -4.92
N GLN A 92 -7.55 -20.31 -5.81
CA GLN A 92 -7.32 -20.79 -7.18
C GLN A 92 -6.44 -19.84 -7.99
N ILE A 93 -6.67 -18.54 -7.90
CA ILE A 93 -5.86 -17.51 -8.57
C ILE A 93 -4.44 -17.53 -8.01
N ALA A 94 -4.27 -17.51 -6.69
CA ALA A 94 -2.95 -17.55 -6.05
C ALA A 94 -2.16 -18.81 -6.46
N ARG A 95 -2.83 -19.97 -6.50
CA ARG A 95 -2.21 -21.22 -6.97
C ARG A 95 -1.82 -21.17 -8.44
N ALA A 96 -2.66 -20.60 -9.30
CA ALA A 96 -2.37 -20.47 -10.72
C ALA A 96 -1.17 -19.53 -10.96
N ASP A 97 -1.12 -18.39 -10.27
CA ASP A 97 -0.02 -17.43 -10.37
C ASP A 97 1.29 -18.04 -9.81
N ALA A 98 1.25 -18.75 -8.68
CA ALA A 98 2.41 -19.39 -8.07
C ALA A 98 2.97 -20.56 -8.89
N ALA A 99 2.10 -21.30 -9.59
CA ALA A 99 2.50 -22.43 -10.44
C ALA A 99 2.94 -22.00 -11.85
N ALA A 100 2.78 -20.73 -12.22
CA ALA A 100 3.09 -20.26 -13.55
C ALA A 100 4.61 -20.10 -13.75
N GLU A 101 5.10 -20.72 -14.83
CA GLU A 101 6.49 -20.71 -15.24
C GLU A 101 6.62 -20.02 -16.61
N ILE A 102 7.68 -19.22 -16.77
CA ILE A 102 8.06 -18.53 -18.01
C ILE A 102 9.45 -19.04 -18.40
N ALA A 103 9.56 -19.68 -19.56
CA ALA A 103 10.84 -19.99 -20.17
C ALA A 103 11.49 -18.70 -20.68
N TRP A 104 12.70 -18.41 -20.20
CA TRP A 104 13.44 -17.20 -20.54
C TRP A 104 14.91 -17.54 -20.80
N ASP A 105 15.33 -17.51 -22.06
CA ASP A 105 16.65 -18.03 -22.50
C ASP A 105 16.93 -19.47 -21.99
N GLU A 106 17.93 -19.65 -21.13
CA GLU A 106 18.35 -20.92 -20.53
C GLU A 106 17.78 -21.14 -19.12
N GLU A 107 16.95 -20.21 -18.61
CA GLU A 107 16.34 -20.27 -17.28
C GLU A 107 14.80 -20.41 -17.35
N VAL A 108 14.22 -20.84 -16.24
CA VAL A 108 12.77 -20.87 -16.01
C VAL A 108 12.48 -19.94 -14.85
N LEU A 109 11.70 -18.89 -15.11
CA LEU A 109 11.30 -17.90 -14.11
C LEU A 109 9.89 -18.21 -13.61
N THR A 110 9.66 -18.08 -12.31
CA THR A 110 8.28 -17.98 -11.80
C THR A 110 7.65 -16.67 -12.26
N PHE A 111 6.32 -16.57 -12.21
CA PHE A 111 5.63 -15.31 -12.52
C PHE A 111 6.15 -14.11 -11.71
N ALA A 112 6.37 -14.29 -10.40
CA ALA A 112 6.92 -13.25 -9.54
C ALA A 112 8.37 -12.85 -9.95
N GLN A 113 9.22 -13.83 -10.24
CA GLN A 113 10.60 -13.57 -10.69
C GLN A 113 10.64 -12.84 -12.04
N ALA A 114 9.75 -13.19 -12.97
CA ALA A 114 9.64 -12.51 -14.26
C ALA A 114 9.24 -11.03 -14.08
N GLN A 115 8.27 -10.74 -13.21
CA GLN A 115 7.89 -9.36 -12.88
C GLN A 115 9.05 -8.56 -12.27
N GLN A 116 9.87 -9.19 -11.42
CA GLN A 116 11.06 -8.54 -10.87
C GLN A 116 12.16 -8.31 -11.90
N ARG A 117 12.38 -9.28 -12.79
CA ARG A 117 13.42 -9.20 -13.83
C ARG A 117 13.21 -8.01 -14.77
N LEU A 118 11.97 -7.54 -14.95
CA LEU A 118 11.69 -6.30 -15.69
C LEU A 118 12.45 -5.08 -15.15
N ALA A 119 12.80 -5.06 -13.85
CA ALA A 119 13.52 -3.94 -13.25
C ALA A 119 15.00 -3.88 -13.65
N THR A 120 15.61 -5.04 -13.93
CA THR A 120 17.05 -5.16 -14.21
C THR A 120 17.36 -5.53 -15.66
N GLU A 121 16.38 -5.99 -16.45
CA GLU A 121 16.56 -6.27 -17.87
C GLU A 121 16.88 -4.96 -18.64
N PRO A 122 18.10 -4.80 -19.19
CA PRO A 122 18.54 -3.54 -19.77
C PRO A 122 17.85 -3.21 -21.10
N SER A 123 17.46 -4.22 -21.89
CA SER A 123 16.90 -3.99 -23.23
C SER A 123 15.40 -3.70 -23.16
N PRO A 124 14.92 -2.54 -23.68
CA PRO A 124 13.49 -2.25 -23.76
C PRO A 124 12.71 -3.29 -24.56
N ALA A 125 13.30 -3.84 -25.63
CA ALA A 125 12.67 -4.89 -26.43
C ALA A 125 12.48 -6.18 -25.61
N ARG A 126 13.52 -6.60 -24.88
CA ARG A 126 13.46 -7.78 -24.01
C ARG A 126 12.50 -7.58 -22.84
N ARG A 127 12.43 -6.38 -22.25
CA ARG A 127 11.40 -6.06 -21.23
C ARG A 127 9.99 -6.26 -21.77
N ARG A 128 9.72 -5.82 -23.01
CA ARG A 128 8.40 -6.01 -23.65
C ARG A 128 8.11 -7.48 -23.92
N GLU A 129 9.08 -8.25 -24.37
CA GLU A 129 8.94 -9.71 -24.57
C GLU A 129 8.62 -10.43 -23.26
N LEU A 130 9.36 -10.13 -22.19
CA LEU A 130 9.10 -10.71 -20.86
C LEU A 130 7.75 -10.29 -20.29
N HIS A 131 7.40 -9.00 -20.43
CA HIS A 131 6.10 -8.50 -19.99
C HIS A 131 4.95 -9.13 -20.77
N ALA A 132 5.10 -9.36 -22.07
CA ALA A 132 4.10 -10.09 -22.86
C ALA A 132 3.87 -11.52 -22.34
N ALA A 133 4.94 -12.23 -21.95
CA ALA A 133 4.81 -13.54 -21.29
C ALA A 133 4.06 -13.45 -19.93
N CYS A 134 4.31 -12.39 -19.15
CA CYS A 134 3.53 -12.11 -17.94
C CYS A 134 2.04 -11.85 -18.26
N LEU A 135 1.74 -11.09 -19.32
CA LEU A 135 0.36 -10.81 -19.73
C LEU A 135 -0.38 -12.07 -20.18
N ASP A 136 0.31 -13.04 -20.80
CA ASP A 136 -0.28 -14.33 -21.14
C ASP A 136 -0.76 -15.10 -19.90
N ILE A 137 -0.02 -15.04 -18.79
CA ILE A 137 -0.43 -15.63 -17.51
C ILE A 137 -1.64 -14.90 -16.94
N ILE A 138 -1.61 -13.57 -16.90
CA ILE A 138 -2.73 -12.73 -16.41
C ILE A 138 -3.99 -13.00 -17.22
N ARG A 139 -3.88 -13.10 -18.56
CA ARG A 139 -5.02 -13.36 -19.44
C ARG A 139 -5.69 -14.70 -19.12
N ARG A 140 -4.91 -15.76 -18.83
CA ARG A 140 -5.44 -17.09 -18.47
C ARG A 140 -6.20 -17.11 -17.15
N THR A 141 -5.92 -16.14 -16.28
CA THR A 141 -6.51 -16.03 -14.94
C THR A 141 -7.59 -14.94 -14.85
N ASN A 142 -7.81 -14.16 -15.91
CA ASN A 142 -8.82 -13.11 -15.94
C ASN A 142 -10.26 -13.61 -15.87
N GLU A 143 -10.56 -14.79 -16.41
CA GLU A 143 -11.90 -15.40 -16.24
C GLU A 143 -12.18 -15.71 -14.76
N LEU A 144 -11.17 -16.22 -14.03
CA LEU A 144 -11.27 -16.45 -12.58
C LEU A 144 -11.41 -15.14 -11.81
N ARG A 145 -10.63 -14.12 -12.15
CA ARG A 145 -10.73 -12.79 -11.52
C ARG A 145 -12.08 -12.13 -11.78
N ALA A 146 -12.65 -12.28 -12.98
CA ALA A 146 -13.95 -11.74 -13.32
C ALA A 146 -15.07 -12.44 -12.55
N GLU A 147 -15.02 -13.77 -12.40
CA GLU A 147 -16.01 -14.46 -11.55
C GLU A 147 -15.82 -14.09 -10.07
N ARG A 148 -14.58 -13.94 -9.59
CA ARG A 148 -14.30 -13.47 -8.23
C ARG A 148 -14.94 -12.11 -7.99
N TRP A 149 -14.75 -11.20 -8.93
CA TRP A 149 -15.34 -9.86 -8.91
C TRP A 149 -16.88 -9.92 -8.90
N ARG A 150 -17.51 -10.75 -9.75
CA ARG A 150 -18.98 -10.87 -9.75
C ARG A 150 -19.49 -11.45 -8.44
N GLN A 151 -18.78 -12.43 -7.88
CA GLN A 151 -19.17 -13.09 -6.63
C GLN A 151 -19.07 -12.15 -5.44
N ILE A 152 -18.01 -11.32 -5.32
CA ILE A 152 -17.89 -10.35 -4.23
C ILE A 152 -18.99 -9.28 -4.33
N HIS A 153 -19.35 -8.83 -5.54
CA HIS A 153 -20.45 -7.89 -5.76
C HIS A 153 -21.83 -8.48 -5.44
N ARG A 154 -22.08 -9.75 -5.80
CA ARG A 154 -23.29 -10.46 -5.38
C ARG A 154 -23.36 -10.64 -3.87
N ALA A 155 -22.23 -10.91 -3.22
CA ALA A 155 -22.15 -11.04 -1.76
C ALA A 155 -22.44 -9.70 -1.06
N ALA A 156 -21.91 -8.59 -1.57
CA ALA A 156 -22.16 -7.25 -1.03
C ALA A 156 -23.64 -6.89 -0.90
N ARG A 157 -24.47 -7.30 -1.89
CA ARG A 157 -25.93 -7.07 -1.87
C ARG A 157 -26.65 -7.73 -0.69
N ARG A 158 -26.04 -8.74 -0.04
CA ARG A 158 -26.62 -9.43 1.13
C ARG A 158 -26.58 -8.60 2.41
N PHE A 159 -25.79 -7.52 2.45
CA PHE A 159 -25.59 -6.69 3.64
C PHE A 159 -26.52 -5.48 3.74
N GLY A 160 -27.60 -5.45 2.94
CA GLY A 160 -28.64 -4.41 3.00
C GLY A 160 -28.37 -3.19 2.12
N HIS A 161 -27.37 -3.25 1.24
CA HIS A 161 -27.00 -2.18 0.31
C HIS A 161 -27.27 -2.59 -1.14
N PRO A 162 -27.57 -1.63 -2.05
CA PRO A 162 -27.92 -1.95 -3.44
C PRO A 162 -26.74 -2.51 -4.24
N ASP A 163 -25.52 -2.10 -3.92
CA ASP A 163 -24.29 -2.44 -4.63
C ASP A 163 -23.06 -2.38 -3.72
N TYR A 164 -21.92 -2.84 -4.26
CA TYR A 164 -20.64 -2.89 -3.57
C TYR A 164 -20.15 -1.50 -3.13
N GLN A 165 -20.29 -0.48 -3.98
CA GLN A 165 -19.87 0.89 -3.66
C GLN A 165 -20.66 1.44 -2.47
N SER A 166 -21.94 1.14 -2.38
CA SER A 166 -22.82 1.56 -1.28
C SER A 166 -22.48 0.88 0.04
N VAL A 167 -22.01 -0.38 0.01
CA VAL A 167 -21.45 -1.04 1.21
C VAL A 167 -20.25 -0.25 1.71
N TYR A 168 -19.23 -0.03 0.86
CA TYR A 168 -18.00 0.64 1.30
C TYR A 168 -18.21 2.11 1.68
N ARG A 169 -19.16 2.80 1.04
CA ARG A 169 -19.56 4.15 1.47
C ARG A 169 -20.12 4.14 2.90
N ALA A 170 -20.90 3.13 3.25
CA ALA A 170 -21.46 3.00 4.60
C ALA A 170 -20.41 2.56 5.63
N LEU A 171 -19.56 1.59 5.28
CA LEU A 171 -18.54 1.06 6.19
C LEU A 171 -17.42 2.06 6.49
N ARG A 172 -16.97 2.80 5.46
CA ARG A 172 -15.79 3.66 5.57
C ARG A 172 -16.12 5.13 5.81
N ALA A 173 -17.38 5.53 5.67
CA ALA A 173 -17.84 6.92 5.75
C ALA A 173 -17.04 7.88 4.84
N LEU A 174 -16.58 7.39 3.69
CA LEU A 174 -15.80 8.16 2.71
C LEU A 174 -16.71 8.81 1.66
N ASP A 175 -16.40 10.07 1.34
CA ASP A 175 -16.99 10.77 0.21
C ASP A 175 -16.17 10.50 -1.07
N PHE A 176 -16.50 9.39 -1.74
CA PHE A 176 -15.86 9.00 -3.01
C PHE A 176 -16.05 10.05 -4.12
N GLU A 177 -17.10 10.87 -4.06
CA GLU A 177 -17.31 11.93 -5.05
C GLU A 177 -16.32 13.09 -4.82
N ALA A 178 -16.12 13.48 -3.56
CA ALA A 178 -15.09 14.46 -3.19
C ALA A 178 -13.68 13.96 -3.52
N LEU A 179 -13.38 12.69 -3.25
CA LEU A 179 -12.11 12.08 -3.62
C LEU A 179 -11.93 12.07 -5.15
N GLY A 180 -12.98 11.75 -5.92
CA GLY A 180 -12.96 11.80 -7.38
C GLY A 180 -12.61 13.21 -7.91
N ARG A 181 -13.18 14.26 -7.32
CA ARG A 181 -12.81 15.65 -7.66
C ARG A 181 -11.34 15.96 -7.36
N GLN A 182 -10.81 15.47 -6.24
CA GLN A 182 -9.40 15.65 -5.89
C GLN A 182 -8.45 14.97 -6.87
N TRP A 183 -8.74 13.73 -7.29
CA TRP A 183 -7.93 13.01 -8.28
C TRP A 183 -7.90 13.74 -9.62
N ALA A 184 -9.07 14.14 -10.11
CA ALA A 184 -9.19 14.88 -11.37
C ALA A 184 -8.42 16.20 -11.32
N GLN A 185 -8.58 16.97 -10.22
CA GLN A 185 -7.84 18.22 -10.00
C GLN A 185 -6.33 17.98 -9.99
N PHE A 186 -5.86 16.96 -9.28
CA PHE A 186 -4.43 16.65 -9.19
C PHE A 186 -3.84 16.26 -10.55
N LEU A 187 -4.56 15.43 -11.32
CA LEU A 187 -4.14 15.04 -12.67
C LEU A 187 -4.05 16.26 -13.60
N GLU A 188 -5.04 17.16 -13.56
CA GLU A 188 -5.06 18.38 -14.37
C GLU A 188 -3.91 19.33 -13.99
N GLU A 189 -3.79 19.67 -12.69
CA GLU A 189 -2.81 20.67 -12.23
C GLU A 189 -1.36 20.23 -12.37
N THR A 190 -1.10 18.91 -12.46
CA THR A 190 0.26 18.37 -12.55
C THR A 190 0.65 17.94 -13.97
N GLU A 191 -0.26 18.00 -14.96
CA GLU A 191 -0.05 17.45 -16.31
C GLU A 191 1.21 18.03 -17.00
N GLU A 192 1.26 19.34 -17.22
CA GLU A 192 2.36 19.97 -17.96
C GLU A 192 3.71 19.75 -17.28
N LEU A 193 3.73 19.85 -15.95
CA LEU A 193 4.91 19.63 -15.14
C LEU A 193 5.38 18.18 -15.25
N TYR A 194 4.46 17.24 -15.12
CA TYR A 194 4.75 15.82 -15.21
C TYR A 194 5.33 15.43 -16.57
N GLN A 195 4.70 15.86 -17.67
CA GLN A 195 5.16 15.52 -19.03
C GLN A 195 6.58 16.00 -19.29
N ALA A 196 6.92 17.21 -18.84
CA ALA A 196 8.27 17.76 -19.01
C ALA A 196 9.33 16.92 -18.27
N HIS A 197 9.05 16.55 -17.02
CA HIS A 197 9.97 15.74 -16.21
C HIS A 197 10.04 14.29 -16.66
N LEU A 198 8.91 13.69 -17.06
CA LEU A 198 8.87 12.33 -17.58
C LEU A 198 9.74 12.22 -18.84
N GLN A 199 9.65 13.17 -19.77
CA GLN A 199 10.48 13.18 -20.98
C GLN A 199 11.97 13.21 -20.64
N GLU A 200 12.40 14.09 -19.72
CA GLU A 200 13.80 14.18 -19.31
C GLU A 200 14.28 12.90 -18.61
N ALA A 201 13.46 12.33 -17.72
CA ALA A 201 13.77 11.10 -17.00
C ALA A 201 13.85 9.88 -17.91
N LEU A 202 12.89 9.68 -18.84
CA LEU A 202 12.91 8.58 -19.80
C LEU A 202 14.14 8.62 -20.70
N TRP A 203 14.50 9.81 -21.21
CA TRP A 203 15.66 9.96 -22.07
C TRP A 203 16.96 9.72 -21.29
N SER A 204 17.08 10.28 -20.09
CA SER A 204 18.31 10.19 -19.30
C SER A 204 18.54 8.81 -18.68
N GLU A 205 17.48 8.15 -18.19
CA GLU A 205 17.63 6.90 -17.43
C GLU A 205 17.38 5.65 -18.28
N LEU A 206 16.54 5.72 -19.31
CA LEU A 206 16.20 4.55 -20.16
C LEU A 206 16.54 4.73 -21.64
N GLY A 207 16.93 5.94 -22.07
CA GLY A 207 17.17 6.24 -23.50
C GLY A 207 15.90 6.19 -24.35
N LEU A 208 14.72 6.36 -23.74
CA LEU A 208 13.42 6.25 -24.40
C LEU A 208 12.79 7.62 -24.65
N ARG A 209 12.03 7.74 -25.74
CA ARG A 209 11.08 8.84 -25.93
C ARG A 209 9.74 8.51 -25.26
N PRO A 210 8.94 9.51 -24.88
CA PRO A 210 7.62 9.27 -24.28
C PRO A 210 6.72 8.31 -25.09
N GLN A 211 6.72 8.41 -26.42
CA GLN A 211 5.90 7.56 -27.28
C GLN A 211 6.37 6.09 -27.32
N GLU A 212 7.57 5.81 -26.84
CA GLU A 212 8.16 4.47 -26.80
C GLU A 212 8.03 3.83 -25.41
N ALA A 213 7.64 4.60 -24.38
CA ALA A 213 7.54 4.13 -23.01
C ALA A 213 6.38 3.14 -22.86
N HIS A 214 6.68 1.94 -22.39
CA HIS A 214 5.73 0.84 -22.22
C HIS A 214 5.55 0.49 -20.75
N ARG A 215 4.42 -0.11 -20.39
CA ARG A 215 4.17 -0.68 -19.05
C ARG A 215 5.31 -1.55 -18.51
N ALA A 216 6.04 -2.21 -19.42
CA ALA A 216 7.19 -3.06 -19.15
C ALA A 216 8.44 -2.28 -18.67
N ASP A 217 8.51 -0.98 -18.96
CA ASP A 217 9.64 -0.12 -18.61
C ASP A 217 9.52 0.48 -17.20
N ILE A 218 8.32 0.45 -16.60
CA ILE A 218 8.05 1.04 -15.29
C ILE A 218 8.98 0.49 -14.19
N PRO A 219 9.21 -0.84 -14.06
CA PRO A 219 10.11 -1.35 -13.03
C PRO A 219 11.54 -0.83 -13.17
N ALA A 220 12.07 -0.76 -14.40
CA ALA A 220 13.41 -0.21 -14.66
C ALA A 220 13.46 1.32 -14.42
N PHE A 221 12.40 2.04 -14.81
CA PHE A 221 12.23 3.47 -14.53
C PHE A 221 12.24 3.78 -13.03
N LEU A 222 11.61 2.92 -12.20
CA LEU A 222 11.57 3.08 -10.74
C LEU A 222 12.88 2.68 -10.07
N ARG A 223 13.60 1.67 -10.59
CA ARG A 223 14.85 1.16 -10.00
C ARG A 223 15.99 2.17 -10.00
N LEU A 224 16.08 3.02 -11.04
CA LEU A 224 17.19 3.96 -11.27
C LEU A 224 18.57 3.29 -11.23
N GLU A 225 18.85 2.40 -12.18
CA GLU A 225 20.07 1.59 -12.21
C GLU A 225 21.37 2.40 -12.05
N ARG A 226 21.41 3.65 -12.57
CA ARG A 226 22.53 4.59 -12.40
C ARG A 226 22.96 4.79 -10.93
N TYR A 227 22.04 4.65 -9.99
CA TYR A 227 22.27 4.88 -8.57
C TYR A 227 22.25 3.58 -7.75
N ALA A 228 22.25 2.40 -8.37
CA ALA A 228 22.18 1.13 -7.66
C ALA A 228 23.30 0.97 -6.61
N ASP A 229 24.51 1.47 -6.88
CA ASP A 229 25.65 1.42 -5.95
C ASP A 229 25.43 2.23 -4.65
N VAL A 230 24.53 3.22 -4.66
CA VAL A 230 24.16 3.99 -3.46
C VAL A 230 23.24 3.19 -2.54
N PHE A 231 22.51 2.22 -3.11
CA PHE A 231 21.51 1.42 -2.44
C PHE A 231 21.88 -0.07 -2.52
N PRO A 232 22.97 -0.48 -1.85
CA PRO A 232 23.42 -1.86 -1.88
C PRO A 232 22.35 -2.82 -1.34
N ARG A 233 22.36 -4.06 -1.84
CA ARG A 233 21.51 -5.14 -1.32
C ARG A 233 21.75 -5.38 0.17
N ASP A 234 23.01 -5.28 0.60
CA ASP A 234 23.43 -5.50 1.97
C ASP A 234 23.28 -4.23 2.82
N GLY A 235 22.91 -4.40 4.10
CA GLY A 235 22.86 -3.29 5.06
C GLY A 235 21.47 -2.68 5.31
N LEU A 236 20.41 -3.18 4.67
CA LEU A 236 19.02 -2.77 4.94
C LEU A 236 18.67 -2.81 6.44
N ARG A 237 19.07 -3.88 7.14
CA ARG A 237 18.89 -3.99 8.60
C ARG A 237 19.56 -2.85 9.38
N ALA A 238 20.78 -2.49 9.03
CA ALA A 238 21.51 -1.41 9.69
C ALA A 238 20.83 -0.04 9.47
N ILE A 239 20.20 0.16 8.31
CA ILE A 239 19.45 1.39 8.00
C ILE A 239 18.20 1.50 8.87
N TYR A 240 17.47 0.39 9.03
CA TYR A 240 16.34 0.32 9.95
C TYR A 240 16.78 0.65 11.39
N GLU A 241 17.86 0.01 11.86
CA GLU A 241 18.41 0.25 13.20
C GLU A 241 18.86 1.71 13.40
N ASP A 242 19.55 2.32 12.43
CA ASP A 242 20.03 3.69 12.48
C ASP A 242 18.89 4.73 12.58
N VAL A 243 17.83 4.54 11.77
CA VAL A 243 16.65 5.42 11.81
C VAL A 243 15.96 5.35 13.17
N LEU A 244 15.72 4.13 13.67
CA LEU A 244 15.03 3.94 14.94
C LEU A 244 15.87 4.39 16.14
N GLN A 245 17.18 4.16 16.13
CA GLN A 245 18.08 4.67 17.15
C GLN A 245 18.05 6.20 17.20
N GLY A 246 18.01 6.88 16.05
CA GLY A 246 17.87 8.34 15.97
C GLY A 246 16.57 8.85 16.59
N LEU A 247 15.49 8.07 16.47
CA LEU A 247 14.20 8.34 17.13
C LEU A 247 14.19 7.95 18.61
N GLY A 248 15.29 7.39 19.14
CA GLY A 248 15.38 6.96 20.54
C GLY A 248 14.70 5.62 20.81
N ILE A 249 14.49 4.80 19.78
CA ILE A 249 13.95 3.45 19.87
C ILE A 249 15.12 2.47 19.81
N GLU A 250 15.31 1.71 20.89
CA GLU A 250 16.38 0.70 20.98
C GLU A 250 15.89 -0.62 20.37
N VAL A 251 16.21 -0.88 19.11
CA VAL A 251 15.77 -2.07 18.36
C VAL A 251 16.11 -3.38 19.09
N ASP A 252 17.32 -3.49 19.66
CA ASP A 252 17.75 -4.67 20.43
C ASP A 252 16.88 -4.96 21.67
N ARG A 253 16.17 -3.95 22.18
CA ARG A 253 15.26 -4.10 23.32
C ARG A 253 13.81 -4.34 22.89
N GLN A 254 13.47 -4.08 21.63
CA GLN A 254 12.15 -4.28 21.06
C GLN A 254 12.00 -5.73 20.59
N LYS A 255 11.46 -6.59 21.48
CA LYS A 255 11.38 -8.04 21.24
C LYS A 255 10.16 -8.48 20.43
N ASN A 256 9.23 -7.57 20.16
CA ASN A 256 7.97 -7.86 19.50
C ASN A 256 8.00 -7.63 17.98
N ILE A 257 9.14 -7.20 17.41
CA ILE A 257 9.38 -7.18 15.97
C ILE A 257 10.49 -8.18 15.63
N GLU A 258 10.18 -9.14 14.77
CA GLU A 258 11.17 -10.02 14.17
C GLU A 258 11.39 -9.61 12.71
N ILE A 259 12.65 -9.34 12.35
CA ILE A 259 13.02 -9.04 10.96
C ILE A 259 13.38 -10.35 10.26
N ASP A 260 12.57 -10.74 9.28
CA ASP A 260 12.80 -11.90 8.41
C ASP A 260 13.49 -11.46 7.12
N ASP A 261 14.81 -11.53 7.11
CA ASP A 261 15.69 -11.30 5.95
C ASP A 261 16.24 -12.60 5.35
N GLU A 262 15.70 -13.77 5.75
CA GLU A 262 16.16 -15.06 5.23
C GLU A 262 15.74 -15.24 3.76
N GLU A 263 16.67 -15.70 2.93
CA GLU A 263 16.42 -15.97 1.52
C GLU A 263 15.78 -17.35 1.35
N ARG A 264 14.62 -17.39 0.70
CA ARG A 264 13.92 -18.65 0.38
C ARG A 264 13.46 -18.61 -1.08
N PRO A 265 13.57 -19.71 -1.85
CA PRO A 265 13.26 -19.72 -3.29
C PRO A 265 11.84 -19.24 -3.66
N ARG A 266 10.89 -19.40 -2.74
CA ARG A 266 9.47 -19.02 -2.92
C ARG A 266 9.06 -17.78 -2.14
N LYS A 267 10.01 -17.13 -1.44
CA LYS A 267 9.72 -15.91 -0.70
C LYS A 267 9.24 -14.87 -1.68
N HIS A 268 8.09 -14.28 -1.37
CA HIS A 268 7.58 -13.16 -2.15
C HIS A 268 8.62 -12.06 -2.13
N PRO A 269 8.98 -11.48 -3.27
CA PRO A 269 10.23 -10.78 -3.35
C PRO A 269 10.07 -9.26 -3.13
N ARG A 270 8.90 -8.84 -2.65
CA ARG A 270 8.65 -7.51 -2.05
C ARG A 270 8.66 -7.63 -0.53
N ALA A 271 9.16 -6.60 0.14
CA ALA A 271 9.03 -6.49 1.59
C ALA A 271 7.54 -6.36 1.98
N PHE A 272 7.20 -6.83 3.19
CA PHE A 272 5.88 -6.65 3.79
C PHE A 272 5.94 -6.74 5.32
N CYS A 273 5.01 -6.09 5.99
CA CYS A 273 4.77 -6.21 7.42
C CYS A 273 3.61 -7.19 7.69
N ALA A 274 3.85 -8.19 8.55
CA ALA A 274 2.81 -9.10 9.03
C ALA A 274 2.57 -8.90 10.53
N PRO A 275 1.49 -8.17 10.92
CA PRO A 275 1.15 -7.96 12.32
C PRO A 275 0.38 -9.16 12.90
N ILE A 276 1.09 -10.27 13.12
CA ILE A 276 0.49 -11.56 13.52
C ILE A 276 -0.31 -11.43 14.83
N ARG A 277 0.24 -10.77 15.85
CA ARG A 277 -0.50 -10.52 17.09
C ARG A 277 -0.11 -9.15 17.60
N ILE A 278 -1.05 -8.22 17.62
CA ILE A 278 -0.75 -6.81 17.91
C ILE A 278 -0.90 -6.54 19.41
N PRO A 279 0.12 -6.00 20.12
CA PRO A 279 1.46 -5.62 19.63
C PRO A 279 2.55 -6.70 19.81
N GLU A 280 2.23 -7.91 20.28
CA GLU A 280 3.21 -8.86 20.80
C GLU A 280 4.08 -9.58 19.76
N GLU A 281 3.61 -9.79 18.53
CA GLU A 281 4.30 -10.54 17.47
C GLU A 281 4.07 -9.88 16.11
N ILE A 282 5.07 -9.12 15.65
CA ILE A 282 5.09 -8.45 14.36
C ILE A 282 6.27 -8.97 13.55
N LYS A 283 6.07 -9.26 12.26
CA LYS A 283 7.15 -9.66 11.34
C LYS A 283 7.40 -8.53 10.34
N LEU A 284 8.65 -8.09 10.23
CA LEU A 284 9.11 -7.23 9.15
C LEU A 284 9.86 -8.11 8.15
N VAL A 285 9.21 -8.44 7.04
CA VAL A 285 9.78 -9.33 6.03
C VAL A 285 10.50 -8.51 4.97
N ILE A 286 11.78 -8.83 4.74
CA ILE A 286 12.63 -8.15 3.75
C ILE A 286 13.11 -9.19 2.74
N ALA A 287 13.07 -8.85 1.46
CA ALA A 287 13.62 -9.65 0.37
C ALA A 287 14.61 -8.79 -0.45
N PRO A 288 15.87 -8.64 0.01
CA PRO A 288 16.81 -7.69 -0.59
C PRO A 288 17.21 -8.09 -2.01
N ASN A 289 16.95 -7.22 -2.99
CA ASN A 289 17.38 -7.22 -4.39
C ASN A 289 18.31 -6.04 -4.74
N GLY A 290 18.45 -5.06 -3.85
CA GLY A 290 19.21 -3.81 -4.03
C GLY A 290 18.48 -2.77 -4.89
N GLY A 291 18.95 -1.53 -4.82
CA GLY A 291 18.36 -0.37 -5.49
C GLY A 291 17.43 0.44 -4.58
N ALA A 292 17.07 1.64 -5.02
CA ALA A 292 16.21 2.55 -4.26
C ALA A 292 14.84 1.94 -3.85
N PRO A 293 14.16 1.13 -4.68
CA PRO A 293 12.87 0.51 -4.30
C PRO A 293 12.93 -0.36 -3.05
N ASP A 294 14.05 -1.05 -2.79
CA ASP A 294 14.21 -1.90 -1.61
C ASP A 294 14.26 -1.10 -0.32
N TYR A 295 15.00 0.01 -0.34
CA TYR A 295 15.06 0.93 0.80
C TYR A 295 13.71 1.60 1.01
N GLN A 296 12.99 1.89 -0.08
CA GLN A 296 11.65 2.47 -0.04
C GLN A 296 10.70 1.49 0.65
N ALA A 297 10.67 0.25 0.19
CA ALA A 297 9.86 -0.81 0.78
C ALA A 297 10.24 -1.06 2.24
N LEU A 298 11.53 -1.17 2.57
CA LEU A 298 11.99 -1.34 3.96
C LEU A 298 11.43 -0.24 4.88
N LEU A 299 11.62 1.03 4.52
CA LEU A 299 11.22 2.14 5.37
C LEU A 299 9.71 2.26 5.47
N HIS A 300 8.99 1.95 4.40
CA HIS A 300 7.54 1.85 4.39
C HIS A 300 7.05 0.78 5.37
N GLU A 301 7.53 -0.47 5.22
CA GLU A 301 7.16 -1.58 6.10
C GLU A 301 7.62 -1.39 7.55
N ALA A 302 8.73 -0.68 7.76
CA ALA A 302 9.18 -0.30 9.10
C ALA A 302 8.16 0.62 9.80
N GLY A 303 7.46 1.50 9.05
CA GLY A 303 6.44 2.36 9.62
C GLY A 303 5.20 1.57 10.05
N HIS A 304 4.76 0.59 9.25
CA HIS A 304 3.74 -0.38 9.66
C HIS A 304 4.18 -1.16 10.89
N ALA A 305 5.39 -1.74 10.86
CA ALA A 305 5.88 -2.59 11.94
C ALA A 305 5.96 -1.82 13.27
N GLN A 306 6.44 -0.57 13.26
CA GLN A 306 6.49 0.26 14.45
C GLN A 306 5.11 0.70 14.94
N HIS A 307 4.20 1.06 14.02
CA HIS A 307 2.82 1.37 14.38
C HIS A 307 2.16 0.21 15.15
N TYR A 308 2.24 -1.00 14.61
CA TYR A 308 1.65 -2.17 15.26
C TYR A 308 2.40 -2.60 16.52
N ALA A 309 3.73 -2.52 16.55
CA ALA A 309 4.52 -2.88 17.73
C ALA A 309 4.35 -1.94 18.92
N TRP A 310 3.94 -0.69 18.69
CA TRP A 310 3.67 0.29 19.75
C TRP A 310 2.18 0.46 20.06
N THR A 311 1.30 -0.15 19.28
CA THR A 311 -0.14 -0.19 19.57
C THR A 311 -0.38 -0.72 20.99
N SER A 312 -1.18 -0.02 21.80
CA SER A 312 -1.40 -0.43 23.19
C SER A 312 -2.16 -1.74 23.29
N ALA A 313 -1.60 -2.71 24.02
CA ALA A 313 -2.24 -4.01 24.30
C ALA A 313 -3.54 -3.88 25.11
N ALA A 314 -3.80 -2.72 25.72
CA ALA A 314 -5.04 -2.44 26.46
C ALA A 314 -6.22 -2.03 25.55
N LEU A 315 -5.98 -1.83 24.25
CA LEU A 315 -7.02 -1.49 23.29
C LEU A 315 -7.93 -2.69 23.00
N LEU A 316 -9.20 -2.38 22.71
CA LEU A 316 -10.14 -3.36 22.18
C LEU A 316 -9.62 -3.93 20.85
N PRO A 317 -9.93 -5.20 20.49
CA PRO A 317 -9.49 -5.80 19.23
C PRO A 317 -9.81 -4.97 18.00
N GLU A 318 -10.99 -4.36 17.92
CA GLU A 318 -11.39 -3.48 16.82
C GLU A 318 -10.51 -2.22 16.65
N PHE A 319 -9.83 -1.76 17.72
CA PHE A 319 -8.85 -0.67 17.63
C PHE A 319 -7.43 -1.15 17.34
N ARG A 320 -7.23 -2.47 17.21
CA ARG A 320 -5.94 -3.07 16.83
C ARG A 320 -5.94 -3.61 15.40
N TYR A 321 -7.06 -4.14 14.94
CA TYR A 321 -7.13 -4.92 13.69
C TYR A 321 -8.11 -4.38 12.63
N ALA A 322 -9.03 -3.48 12.99
CA ALA A 322 -10.23 -3.19 12.20
C ALA A 322 -10.41 -1.72 11.82
N GLY A 323 -9.38 -0.89 11.97
CA GLY A 323 -9.51 0.55 11.77
C GLY A 323 -9.26 1.02 10.34
N ASP A 324 -8.84 2.27 10.26
CA ASP A 324 -8.60 2.97 8.99
C ASP A 324 -7.23 2.62 8.42
N ARG A 325 -7.18 1.92 7.28
CA ARG A 325 -5.91 1.49 6.66
C ARG A 325 -5.04 2.68 6.27
N ALA A 326 -5.64 3.81 5.88
CA ALA A 326 -4.92 5.03 5.53
C ALA A 326 -4.07 5.57 6.69
N LEU A 327 -4.43 5.25 7.94
CA LEU A 327 -3.66 5.66 9.11
C LEU A 327 -2.29 4.97 9.15
N SER A 328 -2.27 3.64 9.02
CA SER A 328 -1.00 2.92 9.05
C SER A 328 -0.13 3.24 7.84
N GLU A 329 -0.75 3.40 6.67
CA GLU A 329 -0.10 3.87 5.44
C GLU A 329 0.53 5.26 5.61
N MET A 330 -0.14 6.19 6.31
CA MET A 330 0.41 7.53 6.59
C MET A 330 1.72 7.43 7.40
N TYR A 331 1.77 6.54 8.40
CA TYR A 331 3.00 6.32 9.18
C TYR A 331 4.10 5.64 8.37
N ALA A 332 3.74 4.67 7.52
CA ALA A 332 4.64 4.04 6.56
C ALA A 332 5.26 5.07 5.60
N PHE A 333 4.44 5.91 4.99
CA PHE A 333 4.91 6.97 4.10
C PHE A 333 5.77 8.02 4.80
N LEU A 334 5.54 8.30 6.08
CA LEU A 334 6.38 9.23 6.83
C LEU A 334 7.83 8.72 6.90
N LEU A 335 8.05 7.45 7.23
CA LEU A 335 9.40 6.88 7.25
C LEU A 335 9.95 6.73 5.83
N GLU A 336 9.14 6.28 4.87
CA GLU A 336 9.52 6.19 3.46
C GLU A 336 10.02 7.54 2.90
N SER A 337 9.45 8.65 3.37
CA SER A 337 9.80 10.01 2.94
C SER A 337 11.27 10.37 3.15
N LEU A 338 11.97 9.68 4.05
CA LEU A 338 13.40 9.90 4.33
C LEU A 338 14.27 9.74 3.09
N LEU A 339 13.91 8.86 2.15
CA LEU A 339 14.64 8.71 0.88
C LEU A 339 14.60 9.94 -0.02
N ARG A 340 13.69 10.88 0.26
CA ARG A 340 13.57 12.15 -0.44
C ARG A 340 14.18 13.31 0.35
N GLU A 341 14.72 13.07 1.54
CA GLU A 341 15.38 14.08 2.37
C GLU A 341 16.89 14.11 2.08
N PRO A 342 17.44 15.18 1.45
CA PRO A 342 18.86 15.23 1.09
C PRO A 342 19.80 15.05 2.29
N ARG A 343 19.39 15.54 3.45
CA ARG A 343 20.16 15.40 4.70
C ARG A 343 20.18 13.97 5.22
N TRP A 344 19.10 13.21 5.01
CA TRP A 344 19.07 11.81 5.41
C TRP A 344 19.96 10.97 4.49
N LEU A 345 19.92 11.21 3.17
CA LEU A 345 20.80 10.54 2.20
C LEU A 345 22.28 10.78 2.52
N GLU A 346 22.64 12.01 2.91
CA GLU A 346 24.00 12.35 3.33
C GLU A 346 24.39 11.66 4.65
N ASP A 347 23.49 11.66 5.65
CA ASP A 347 23.77 11.11 6.97
C ASP A 347 23.84 9.57 6.98
N ALA A 348 22.85 8.92 6.36
CA ALA A 348 22.64 7.47 6.46
C ALA A 348 23.33 6.69 5.34
N LEU A 349 23.41 7.26 4.13
CA LEU A 349 24.01 6.59 2.96
C LEU A 349 25.32 7.22 2.51
N HIS A 350 25.81 8.24 3.22
CA HIS A 350 26.98 9.03 2.82
C HIS A 350 26.90 9.56 1.38
N PHE A 351 25.67 9.83 0.93
CA PHE A 351 25.36 10.21 -0.43
C PHE A 351 24.92 11.69 -0.48
N PRO A 352 25.82 12.62 -0.83
CA PRO A 352 25.44 13.99 -1.10
C PRO A 352 24.65 14.05 -2.41
N ALA A 353 23.33 13.86 -2.31
CA ALA A 353 22.45 13.68 -3.45
C ALA A 353 22.53 14.84 -4.46
N SER A 354 22.74 14.50 -5.73
CA SER A 354 22.76 15.49 -6.80
C SER A 354 21.37 16.08 -7.07
N GLU A 355 21.32 17.27 -7.66
CA GLU A 355 20.05 17.86 -8.12
C GLU A 355 19.32 16.93 -9.12
N HIS A 356 20.09 16.18 -9.93
CA HIS A 356 19.54 15.20 -10.87
C HIS A 356 18.80 14.06 -10.13
N PHE A 357 19.46 13.44 -9.14
CA PHE A 357 18.85 12.38 -8.34
C PHE A 357 17.56 12.85 -7.64
N LEU A 358 17.60 14.01 -7.00
CA LEU A 358 16.44 14.54 -6.27
C LEU A 358 15.25 14.82 -7.19
N LYS A 359 15.52 15.30 -8.43
CA LYS A 359 14.47 15.47 -9.45
C LYS A 359 13.88 14.14 -9.92
N LEU A 360 14.72 13.12 -10.13
CA LEU A 360 14.24 11.78 -10.49
C LEU A 360 13.32 11.22 -9.39
N MET A 361 13.74 11.26 -8.12
CA MET A 361 12.92 10.79 -7.00
C MET A 361 11.59 11.55 -6.89
N ALA A 362 11.61 12.88 -7.08
CA ALA A 362 10.39 13.68 -7.11
C ALA A 362 9.49 13.35 -8.31
N GLY A 363 10.09 13.09 -9.49
CA GLY A 363 9.37 12.67 -10.70
C GLY A 363 8.72 11.29 -10.54
N GLN A 364 9.41 10.34 -9.92
CA GLN A 364 8.86 9.01 -9.60
C GLN A 364 7.71 9.07 -8.59
N ARG A 365 7.85 9.90 -7.54
CA ARG A 365 6.73 10.17 -6.61
C ARG A 365 5.53 10.74 -7.35
N LEU A 366 5.74 11.71 -8.25
CA LEU A 366 4.65 12.27 -9.06
C LEU A 366 4.03 11.21 -10.00
N PHE A 367 4.85 10.36 -10.62
CA PHE A 367 4.36 9.21 -11.40
C PHE A 367 3.44 8.32 -10.56
N LEU A 368 3.84 7.93 -9.33
CA LEU A 368 3.04 7.08 -8.46
C LEU A 368 1.72 7.75 -8.05
N LEU A 369 1.75 9.03 -7.66
CA LEU A 369 0.55 9.79 -7.31
C LEU A 369 -0.43 9.87 -8.48
N ARG A 370 0.05 10.17 -9.69
CA ARG A 370 -0.78 10.24 -10.90
C ARG A 370 -1.33 8.87 -11.30
N ARG A 371 -0.51 7.82 -11.18
CA ARG A 371 -0.93 6.43 -11.41
C ARG A 371 -2.08 6.05 -10.47
N TYR A 372 -1.95 6.33 -9.18
CA TYR A 372 -3.00 5.99 -8.20
C TYR A 372 -4.25 6.84 -8.37
N ALA A 373 -4.13 8.15 -8.67
CA ALA A 373 -5.29 8.97 -9.02
C ALA A 373 -6.11 8.35 -10.18
N ALA A 374 -5.43 7.91 -11.24
CA ALA A 374 -6.08 7.24 -12.37
C ALA A 374 -6.60 5.83 -12.04
N LYS A 375 -5.88 5.06 -11.22
CA LYS A 375 -6.32 3.76 -10.70
C LYS A 375 -7.62 3.91 -9.90
N CYS A 376 -7.68 4.88 -9.00
CA CYS A 376 -8.86 5.15 -8.19
C CYS A 376 -10.06 5.63 -9.05
N GLU A 377 -9.84 6.48 -10.05
CA GLU A 377 -10.89 6.84 -11.02
C GLU A 377 -11.41 5.61 -11.78
N TYR A 378 -10.51 4.70 -12.16
CA TYR A 378 -10.88 3.45 -12.81
C TYR A 378 -11.65 2.51 -11.87
N GLU A 379 -11.20 2.33 -10.63
CA GLU A 379 -11.88 1.49 -9.64
C GLU A 379 -13.31 1.98 -9.36
N GLN A 380 -13.54 3.30 -9.29
CA GLN A 380 -14.90 3.84 -9.18
C GLN A 380 -15.80 3.40 -10.35
N LEU A 381 -15.27 3.40 -11.57
CA LEU A 381 -16.00 2.92 -12.75
C LEU A 381 -16.19 1.40 -12.70
N LEU A 382 -15.14 0.66 -12.36
CA LEU A 382 -15.16 -0.80 -12.25
C LEU A 382 -16.22 -1.25 -11.26
N HIS A 383 -16.31 -0.62 -10.08
CA HIS A 383 -17.29 -0.97 -9.06
C HIS A 383 -18.72 -0.48 -9.36
N ALA A 384 -18.93 0.28 -10.44
CA ALA A 384 -20.24 0.78 -10.87
C ALA A 384 -20.84 0.00 -12.06
N THR A 385 -20.11 -0.95 -12.66
CA THR A 385 -20.59 -1.81 -13.76
C THR A 385 -20.94 -3.20 -13.25
N ASP A 386 -21.88 -3.92 -13.89
CA ASP A 386 -22.11 -5.36 -13.66
C ASP A 386 -21.22 -6.25 -14.58
N GLU A 387 -20.59 -5.64 -15.59
CA GLU A 387 -19.74 -6.29 -16.60
C GLU A 387 -18.32 -5.70 -16.51
N PRO A 388 -17.41 -6.30 -15.71
CA PRO A 388 -16.07 -5.75 -15.52
C PRO A 388 -15.22 -5.74 -16.80
N GLU A 389 -15.43 -6.70 -17.71
CA GLU A 389 -14.69 -6.78 -18.97
C GLU A 389 -14.96 -5.59 -19.89
N ALA A 390 -16.16 -5.00 -19.82
CA ALA A 390 -16.55 -3.86 -20.65
C ALA A 390 -15.70 -2.61 -20.39
N VAL A 391 -15.04 -2.53 -19.23
CA VAL A 391 -14.23 -1.37 -18.83
C VAL A 391 -12.72 -1.64 -18.92
N ALA A 392 -12.28 -2.79 -19.44
CA ALA A 392 -10.87 -3.14 -19.57
C ALA A 392 -10.08 -2.16 -20.45
N ALA A 393 -10.68 -1.67 -21.55
CA ALA A 393 -10.07 -0.65 -22.40
C ALA A 393 -9.94 0.71 -21.68
N VAL A 394 -10.88 1.04 -20.79
CA VAL A 394 -10.87 2.29 -20.01
C VAL A 394 -9.75 2.28 -18.98
N TYR A 395 -9.45 1.13 -18.37
CA TYR A 395 -8.26 0.95 -17.53
C TYR A 395 -6.98 1.34 -18.29
N ALA A 396 -6.77 0.72 -19.45
CA ALA A 396 -5.59 0.97 -20.26
C ALA A 396 -5.48 2.45 -20.68
N GLU A 397 -6.58 3.07 -21.11
CA GLU A 397 -6.62 4.48 -21.51
C GLU A 397 -6.26 5.41 -20.35
N ARG A 398 -6.93 5.27 -19.19
CA ARG A 398 -6.73 6.16 -18.03
C ARG A 398 -5.30 6.08 -17.50
N LEU A 399 -4.80 4.87 -17.30
CA LEU A 399 -3.45 4.66 -16.77
C LEU A 399 -2.39 5.11 -17.78
N THR A 400 -2.60 4.87 -19.08
CA THR A 400 -1.69 5.38 -20.13
C THR A 400 -1.65 6.89 -20.14
N ARG A 401 -2.81 7.54 -20.10
CA ARG A 401 -2.90 9.02 -20.10
C ARG A 401 -2.23 9.63 -18.87
N ALA A 402 -2.52 9.09 -17.68
CA ALA A 402 -2.01 9.66 -16.44
C ALA A 402 -0.50 9.47 -16.28
N THR A 403 0.04 8.35 -16.76
CA THR A 403 1.44 7.97 -16.53
C THR A 403 2.35 8.20 -17.73
N GLY A 404 1.83 8.28 -18.95
CA GLY A 404 2.64 8.35 -20.17
C GLY A 404 3.30 7.03 -20.59
N PHE A 405 3.09 5.93 -19.87
CA PHE A 405 3.51 4.58 -20.28
C PHE A 405 2.34 3.86 -20.92
N GLN A 406 2.55 3.10 -21.98
CA GLN A 406 1.47 2.33 -22.63
C GLN A 406 1.02 1.14 -21.76
N TYR A 407 -0.20 1.18 -21.24
CA TYR A 407 -0.80 0.09 -20.44
C TYR A 407 -1.61 -0.89 -21.31
N PRO A 408 -1.50 -2.20 -21.08
CA PRO A 408 -2.34 -3.21 -21.71
C PRO A 408 -3.71 -3.34 -21.01
N PRO A 409 -4.80 -3.66 -21.73
CA PRO A 409 -6.10 -3.89 -21.13
C PRO A 409 -6.16 -5.19 -20.30
N GLU A 410 -5.26 -6.14 -20.49
CA GLU A 410 -5.27 -7.42 -19.77
C GLU A 410 -5.06 -7.29 -18.25
N GLU A 411 -4.41 -6.21 -17.77
CA GLU A 411 -4.13 -6.02 -16.35
C GLU A 411 -5.33 -5.48 -15.54
N PHE A 412 -6.47 -5.19 -16.19
CA PHE A 412 -7.61 -4.46 -15.59
C PHE A 412 -8.21 -5.07 -14.31
N LEU A 413 -8.05 -6.38 -14.08
CA LEU A 413 -8.46 -7.05 -12.83
C LEU A 413 -7.30 -7.51 -11.95
N SER A 414 -6.07 -7.53 -12.46
CA SER A 414 -4.89 -7.86 -11.66
C SER A 414 -4.25 -6.63 -11.00
N ASP A 415 -4.56 -5.43 -11.49
CA ASP A 415 -4.08 -4.15 -10.99
C ASP A 415 -5.22 -3.31 -10.37
N VAL A 416 -5.99 -3.94 -9.49
CA VAL A 416 -7.04 -3.31 -8.67
C VAL A 416 -6.99 -3.89 -7.26
N ASP A 417 -7.40 -3.10 -6.28
CA ASP A 417 -7.44 -3.54 -4.90
C ASP A 417 -8.91 -3.70 -4.45
N ASP A 418 -9.17 -4.71 -3.61
CA ASP A 418 -10.47 -4.83 -2.97
C ASP A 418 -10.67 -3.64 -2.01
N GLY A 419 -11.94 -3.38 -1.69
CA GLY A 419 -12.38 -2.34 -0.75
C GLY A 419 -11.92 -0.91 -1.03
N PHE A 420 -11.59 -0.57 -2.28
CA PHE A 420 -11.04 0.74 -2.64
C PHE A 420 -9.74 1.07 -1.88
N TYR A 421 -8.90 0.07 -1.60
CA TYR A 421 -7.65 0.28 -0.85
C TYR A 421 -6.70 1.28 -1.53
N ALA A 422 -6.75 1.41 -2.87
CA ALA A 422 -6.04 2.47 -3.58
C ALA A 422 -6.42 3.90 -3.12
N ALA A 423 -7.66 4.10 -2.65
CA ALA A 423 -8.10 5.35 -2.06
C ALA A 423 -7.50 5.59 -0.65
N ASP A 424 -7.19 4.53 0.11
CA ASP A 424 -6.50 4.65 1.40
C ASP A 424 -5.06 5.11 1.21
N TYR A 425 -4.36 4.60 0.19
CA TYR A 425 -3.06 5.12 -0.24
C TYR A 425 -3.10 6.61 -0.57
N TRP A 426 -4.11 7.03 -1.33
CA TRP A 426 -4.31 8.45 -1.66
C TRP A 426 -4.49 9.33 -0.42
N ARG A 427 -5.38 8.91 0.48
CA ARG A 427 -5.65 9.60 1.75
C ARG A 427 -4.39 9.66 2.63
N ALA A 428 -3.65 8.56 2.69
CA ALA A 428 -2.39 8.45 3.43
C ALA A 428 -1.30 9.38 2.90
N TRP A 429 -1.11 9.48 1.58
CA TRP A 429 -0.14 10.44 1.02
C TRP A 429 -0.48 11.88 1.32
N ILE A 430 -1.76 12.25 1.27
CA ILE A 430 -2.18 13.60 1.69
C ILE A 430 -1.82 13.80 3.16
N ALA A 431 -2.27 12.89 4.03
CA ALA A 431 -2.09 13.01 5.47
C ALA A 431 -0.60 12.98 5.88
N GLU A 432 0.24 12.23 5.16
CA GLU A 432 1.68 12.15 5.38
C GLU A 432 2.36 13.51 5.21
N VAL A 433 2.00 14.30 4.19
CA VAL A 433 2.60 15.63 4.00
C VAL A 433 2.30 16.53 5.21
N TRP A 434 1.07 16.48 5.72
CA TRP A 434 0.67 17.23 6.92
C TRP A 434 1.46 16.77 8.16
N LEU A 435 1.56 15.45 8.38
CA LEU A 435 2.31 14.90 9.49
C LEU A 435 3.81 15.24 9.39
N ARG A 436 4.41 15.12 8.20
CA ARG A 436 5.81 15.44 7.94
C ARG A 436 6.11 16.91 8.21
N ASP A 437 5.26 17.82 7.75
CA ASP A 437 5.42 19.26 8.00
C ASP A 437 5.30 19.58 9.49
N TYR A 438 4.38 18.92 10.19
CA TYR A 438 4.26 19.07 11.63
C TYR A 438 5.52 18.61 12.37
N VAL A 439 6.02 17.40 12.09
CA VAL A 439 7.22 16.88 12.78
C VAL A 439 8.47 17.70 12.44
N LYS A 440 8.60 18.19 11.20
CA LYS A 440 9.70 19.09 10.80
C LYS A 440 9.62 20.44 11.52
N THR A 441 8.42 21.00 11.66
CA THR A 441 8.22 22.28 12.37
C THR A 441 8.52 22.13 13.86
N ARG A 442 8.06 21.03 14.48
CA ARG A 442 8.17 20.82 15.93
C ARG A 442 9.55 20.32 16.38
N PHE A 443 10.19 19.45 15.60
CA PHE A 443 11.43 18.77 15.97
C PHE A 443 12.64 19.11 15.07
N GLY A 444 12.42 19.92 14.04
CA GLY A 444 13.43 20.36 13.09
C GLY A 444 13.55 19.47 11.84
N HIS A 445 14.26 19.97 10.84
CA HIS A 445 14.47 19.28 9.54
C HIS A 445 15.30 17.98 9.61
N ARG A 446 15.79 17.58 10.80
CA ARG A 446 16.46 16.29 11.06
C ARG A 446 15.71 15.52 12.15
N TRP A 447 14.37 15.52 12.07
CA TRP A 447 13.48 14.96 13.10
C TRP A 447 13.76 13.47 13.40
N TRP A 448 14.23 12.70 12.41
CA TRP A 448 14.63 11.30 12.57
C TRP A 448 15.86 11.10 13.46
N ARG A 449 16.58 12.17 13.82
CA ARG A 449 17.68 12.16 14.81
C ARG A 449 17.25 12.73 16.17
N HIS A 450 15.96 12.90 16.40
CA HIS A 450 15.45 13.56 17.59
C HIS A 450 14.61 12.59 18.45
N PRO A 451 15.06 12.18 19.65
CA PRO A 451 14.31 11.25 20.51
C PRO A 451 12.92 11.74 20.94
N ARG A 452 12.72 13.06 21.09
CA ARG A 452 11.37 13.65 21.29
C ARG A 452 10.42 13.44 20.10
N ALA A 453 10.93 13.36 18.87
CA ALA A 453 10.10 13.03 17.72
C ALA A 453 9.66 11.57 17.79
N GLY A 454 10.56 10.65 18.13
CA GLY A 454 10.20 9.24 18.33
C GLY A 454 9.18 9.05 19.45
N ARG A 455 9.33 9.72 20.60
CA ARG A 455 8.30 9.69 21.65
C ARG A 455 6.94 10.19 21.18
N PHE A 456 6.91 11.26 20.39
CA PHE A 456 5.67 11.77 19.81
C PHE A 456 5.05 10.77 18.83
N LEU A 457 5.84 10.10 17.99
CA LEU A 457 5.33 9.06 17.11
C LEU A 457 4.78 7.87 17.89
N ILE A 458 5.46 7.44 18.95
CA ILE A 458 4.98 6.41 19.87
C ILE A 458 3.64 6.81 20.50
N GLU A 459 3.48 8.04 20.98
CA GLU A 459 2.20 8.54 21.52
C GLU A 459 1.05 8.44 20.49
N LEU A 460 1.35 8.62 19.20
CA LEU A 460 0.36 8.42 18.14
C LEU A 460 0.08 6.93 17.91
N TRP A 461 1.13 6.11 17.78
CA TRP A 461 1.02 4.67 17.54
C TRP A 461 0.34 3.90 18.67
N GLU A 462 0.50 4.35 19.93
CA GLU A 462 -0.18 3.76 21.10
C GLU A 462 -1.70 3.80 21.00
N THR A 463 -2.25 4.69 20.17
CA THR A 463 -3.70 4.78 19.93
C THR A 463 -4.24 3.69 19.00
N GLY A 464 -3.36 2.90 18.39
CA GLY A 464 -3.71 1.90 17.39
C GLY A 464 -4.50 2.51 16.25
N GLU A 465 -5.51 1.79 15.80
CA GLU A 465 -6.37 2.21 14.69
C GLU A 465 -7.68 2.86 15.17
N ARG A 466 -7.67 3.47 16.36
CA ARG A 466 -8.84 4.16 16.94
C ARG A 466 -9.29 5.38 16.14
N TYR A 467 -8.35 6.03 15.48
CA TYR A 467 -8.56 7.28 14.73
C TYR A 467 -8.38 7.05 13.24
N THR A 468 -8.99 7.91 12.42
CA THR A 468 -8.65 7.97 10.99
C THR A 468 -7.37 8.79 10.77
N ALA A 469 -6.74 8.64 9.60
CA ALA A 469 -5.61 9.49 9.22
C ALA A 469 -5.94 10.99 9.34
N GLU A 470 -7.15 11.39 8.89
CA GLU A 470 -7.61 12.76 8.94
C GLU A 470 -7.90 13.25 10.37
N GLU A 471 -8.34 12.36 11.27
CA GLU A 471 -8.51 12.68 12.68
C GLU A 471 -7.17 12.96 13.36
N ILE A 472 -6.14 12.17 13.07
CA ILE A 472 -4.78 12.42 13.58
C ILE A 472 -4.25 13.75 13.05
N VAL A 473 -4.40 14.05 11.75
CA VAL A 473 -4.01 15.34 11.18
C VAL A 473 -4.75 16.50 11.86
N ARG A 474 -6.05 16.36 12.14
CA ARG A 474 -6.84 17.37 12.88
C ARG A 474 -6.40 17.55 14.33
N GLN A 475 -5.86 16.52 14.98
CA GLN A 475 -5.36 16.60 16.35
C GLN A 475 -4.01 17.32 16.43
N ILE A 476 -3.15 17.15 15.43
CA ILE A 476 -1.81 17.76 15.41
C ILE A 476 -1.81 19.15 14.75
N GLY A 477 -2.76 19.42 13.85
CA GLY A 477 -2.92 20.68 13.11
C GLY A 477 -4.16 21.48 13.49
N THR A 478 -4.45 22.54 12.72
CA THR A 478 -5.63 23.41 12.93
C THR A 478 -6.71 23.27 11.85
N SER A 479 -6.49 22.43 10.83
CA SER A 479 -7.41 22.25 9.70
C SER A 479 -7.53 20.78 9.31
N ALA A 480 -8.64 20.44 8.64
CA ALA A 480 -8.78 19.14 7.98
C ALA A 480 -7.70 19.00 6.88
N PRO A 481 -7.21 17.78 6.61
CA PRO A 481 -6.25 17.58 5.53
C PRO A 481 -6.90 17.94 4.20
N THR A 482 -6.17 18.71 3.42
CA THR A 482 -6.51 19.09 2.06
C THR A 482 -5.36 18.74 1.12
N ILE A 483 -5.61 18.75 -0.20
CA ILE A 483 -4.62 18.29 -1.20
C ILE A 483 -3.53 19.32 -1.51
N GLU A 484 -3.73 20.58 -1.11
CA GLU A 484 -2.90 21.72 -1.45
C GLU A 484 -1.43 21.54 -1.03
N PRO A 485 -1.09 21.05 0.19
CA PRO A 485 0.31 20.81 0.55
C PRO A 485 1.00 19.78 -0.34
N LEU A 486 0.27 18.77 -0.82
CA LEU A 486 0.80 17.77 -1.75
C LEU A 486 1.06 18.39 -3.13
N LEU A 487 0.13 19.23 -3.63
CA LEU A 487 0.33 19.99 -4.87
C LEU A 487 1.51 20.97 -4.76
N ASP A 488 1.64 21.66 -3.63
CA ASP A 488 2.72 22.61 -3.38
C ASP A 488 4.08 21.92 -3.25
N GLU A 489 4.15 20.74 -2.63
CA GLU A 489 5.34 19.90 -2.61
C GLU A 489 5.80 19.59 -4.04
N VAL A 490 4.89 19.04 -4.87
CA VAL A 490 5.18 18.68 -6.25
C VAL A 490 5.67 19.89 -7.05
N LYS A 491 4.95 21.02 -6.97
CA LYS A 491 5.30 22.27 -7.66
C LYS A 491 6.63 22.84 -7.17
N THR A 492 6.96 22.71 -5.89
CA THR A 492 8.22 23.23 -5.32
C THR A 492 9.42 22.39 -5.75
N LEU A 493 9.29 21.06 -5.70
CA LEU A 493 10.38 20.15 -6.05
C LEU A 493 10.67 20.13 -7.55
N LEU A 494 9.63 20.21 -8.38
CA LEU A 494 9.74 20.04 -9.83
C LEU A 494 9.60 21.35 -10.62
N GLY A 495 8.92 22.37 -10.08
CA GLY A 495 8.54 23.60 -10.81
C GLY A 495 9.59 24.71 -10.84
N ARG A 496 10.76 24.55 -10.20
CA ARG A 496 11.85 25.53 -10.28
C ARG A 496 12.48 25.56 -11.68
N ARG A 497 11.90 26.33 -12.61
CA ARG A 497 12.65 26.85 -13.77
C ARG A 497 13.81 27.70 -13.23
N ARG A 498 15.05 27.35 -13.61
CA ARG A 498 16.23 28.21 -13.43
C ARG A 498 15.83 29.63 -13.83
N ARG A 499 15.88 30.59 -12.90
CA ARG A 499 16.06 32.00 -13.27
C ARG A 499 17.40 32.05 -14.01
N ARG A 500 17.37 32.02 -15.33
CA ARG A 500 18.51 32.41 -16.16
C ARG A 500 18.84 33.85 -15.74
N ARG A 501 19.96 34.02 -15.03
CA ARG A 501 20.61 35.32 -14.91
C ARG A 501 21.46 35.56 -16.14
#